data_AF-K5X4R7-F1
#
_entry.id   AF-K5X4R7-F1
#
_cell.length_a   1.000
_cell.length_b   1.000
_cell.length_c   1.000
_cell.angle_alpha   90.00
_cell.angle_beta   90.00
_cell.angle_gamma   90.00
#
_symmetry.space_group_name_H-M   'P 1'
#
loop_
_entity.id
_entity.type
_entity.pdbx_description
1 polymer ?
#
loop_
_entity_poly.entity_id
_entity_poly.type
_entity_poly.pdbx_seq_one_letter_code
_entity_poly.pdbx_strand_id
1 'polypeptide(L)' 'TSGSLEIVRYLLDQKAQVDLPDNSGWTALHIASSAGHEDIVRELLGAGADVKKPNDKGLTPLCAY' A
#
# COMPACT_ATOMS: atom_id res chain seq x y z
N THR A 1 3.30 12.56 -10.10
CA THR A 1 2.17 11.78 -9.57
C THR A 1 1.62 10.80 -10.59
N SER A 2 1.41 11.18 -11.85
CA SER A 2 0.95 10.25 -12.91
C SER A 2 1.82 9.01 -13.15
N GLY A 3 3.15 9.19 -13.27
CA GLY A 3 4.06 8.06 -13.52
C GLY A 3 4.11 7.03 -12.38
N SER A 4 3.98 7.45 -11.13
CA SER A 4 3.96 6.54 -9.98
C SER A 4 2.70 5.68 -9.96
N LEU A 5 1.54 6.25 -10.27
CA LEU A 5 0.27 5.53 -10.34
C LEU A 5 0.28 4.46 -11.45
N GLU A 6 0.79 4.81 -12.64
CA GLU A 6 0.89 3.88 -13.77
C GLU A 6 1.79 2.68 -13.45
N ILE A 7 2.92 2.91 -12.77
CA ILE A 7 3.81 1.84 -12.31
C ILE A 7 3.10 0.93 -11.30
N VAL A 8 2.37 1.50 -10.33
CA VAL A 8 1.60 0.70 -9.35
C VAL A 8 0.58 -0.19 -10.04
N ARG A 9 -0.23 0.36 -10.96
CA ARG A 9 -1.20 -0.42 -11.74
C ARG A 9 -0.53 -1.54 -12.52
N TYR A 10 0.57 -1.24 -13.20
CA TYR A 10 1.33 -2.24 -13.95
C TYR A 10 1.81 -3.39 -13.06
N LEU A 11 2.35 -3.10 -11.87
CA LEU A 11 2.79 -4.13 -10.92
C LEU A 11 1.63 -4.99 -10.41
N LEU A 12 0.48 -4.39 -10.13
CA LEU A 12 -0.73 -5.10 -9.72
C LEU A 12 -1.25 -6.03 -10.84
N ASP A 13 -1.21 -5.57 -12.09
CA ASP A 13 -1.55 -6.38 -13.26
C ASP A 13 -0.61 -7.58 -13.43
N GLN A 14 0.67 -7.42 -13.09
CA GLN A 14 1.65 -8.51 -13.03
C GLN A 14 1.51 -9.42 -11.79
N LYS A 15 0.40 -9.31 -11.04
CA LYS A 15 0.10 -10.13 -9.85
C LYS A 15 1.12 -9.97 -8.73
N ALA A 16 1.67 -8.78 -8.56
CA ALA A 16 2.46 -8.44 -7.38
C ALA A 16 1.67 -8.74 -6.08
N GLN A 17 2.35 -9.25 -5.06
CA GLN A 17 1.74 -9.48 -3.76
C GLN A 17 1.47 -8.14 -3.08
N VAL A 18 0.20 -7.76 -3.01
CA VAL A 18 -0.27 -6.43 -2.55
C VAL A 18 0.17 -6.12 -1.12
N ASP A 19 0.10 -7.12 -0.23
CA ASP A 19 0.43 -6.98 1.20
C ASP A 19 1.79 -7.55 1.58
N LEU A 20 2.72 -7.64 0.61
CA LEU A 20 4.10 -8.00 0.92
C LEU A 20 4.72 -6.91 1.81
N PRO A 21 5.12 -7.23 3.05
CA PRO A 21 5.70 -6.25 3.95
C PRO A 21 7.19 -6.07 3.69
N ASP A 22 7.72 -4.90 4.02
CA ASP A 22 9.16 -4.70 4.19
C ASP A 22 9.67 -5.29 5.52
N ASN A 23 10.95 -5.07 5.82
CA ASN A 23 11.61 -5.58 7.03
C ASN A 23 11.07 -5.00 8.35
N SER A 24 10.17 -4.01 8.29
CA SER A 24 9.51 -3.40 9.45
C SER A 24 8.00 -3.67 9.47
N GLY A 25 7.51 -4.59 8.62
CA GLY A 25 6.10 -4.92 8.52
C GLY A 25 5.28 -3.91 7.68
N TRP A 26 5.90 -2.90 7.07
CA TRP A 26 5.18 -1.90 6.28
C TRP A 26 4.79 -2.45 4.92
N THR A 27 3.52 -2.34 4.58
CA THR A 27 3.02 -2.64 3.23
C THR A 27 2.97 -1.38 2.37
N ALA A 28 2.77 -1.55 1.06
CA ALA A 28 2.54 -0.43 0.15
C ALA A 28 1.39 0.48 0.61
N LEU A 29 0.33 -0.10 1.23
CA LEU A 29 -0.81 0.66 1.72
C LEU A 29 -0.43 1.58 2.91
N HIS A 30 0.47 1.15 3.79
CA HIS A 30 0.98 2.01 4.86
C HIS A 30 1.72 3.22 4.30
N ILE A 31 2.63 2.96 3.35
CA ILE A 31 3.48 3.99 2.74
C ILE A 31 2.61 5.01 1.96
N ALA A 32 1.66 4.54 1.15
CA ALA A 32 0.78 5.39 0.38
C ALA A 32 -0.14 6.24 1.28
N SER A 33 -0.65 5.67 2.38
CA SER A 33 -1.48 6.39 3.35
C SER A 33 -0.70 7.48 4.08
N SER A 34 0.51 7.16 4.57
CA SER A 34 1.40 8.12 5.25
C SER A 34 1.82 9.27 4.34
N ALA A 35 2.03 9.00 3.04
CA ALA A 35 2.38 10.01 2.04
C ALA A 35 1.18 10.80 1.48
N GLY A 36 -0.07 10.45 1.83
CA GLY A 36 -1.28 11.10 1.30
C GLY A 36 -1.55 10.81 -0.18
N HIS A 37 -1.03 9.72 -0.74
CA HIS A 37 -1.23 9.33 -2.13
C HIS A 37 -2.58 8.63 -2.34
N GLU A 38 -3.67 9.41 -2.34
CA GLU A 38 -5.05 8.91 -2.40
C GLU A 38 -5.31 7.99 -3.61
N ASP A 39 -4.77 8.33 -4.78
CA ASP A 39 -4.90 7.55 -6.01
C ASP A 39 -4.29 6.15 -5.88
N ILE A 40 -3.08 6.06 -5.33
CA ILE A 40 -2.40 4.78 -5.07
C ILE A 40 -3.14 3.98 -3.99
N VAL A 41 -3.64 4.63 -2.93
CA VAL A 41 -4.45 3.97 -1.89
C VAL A 41 -5.67 3.29 -2.51
N ARG A 42 -6.37 3.97 -3.42
CA ARG A 42 -7.56 3.41 -4.10
C ARG A 42 -7.21 2.19 -4.95
N GLU A 43 -6.11 2.23 -5.69
CA GLU A 43 -5.66 1.08 -6.49
C GLU A 43 -5.29 -0.12 -5.62
N LEU A 44 -4.54 0.09 -4.53
CA LEU A 44 -4.15 -0.97 -3.61
C LEU A 44 -5.36 -1.62 -2.92
N LEU A 45 -6.34 -0.82 -2.48
CA LEU A 45 -7.60 -1.33 -1.91
C LEU A 45 -8.42 -2.09 -2.96
N GLY A 46 -8.48 -1.59 -4.20
CA GLY A 46 -9.13 -2.29 -5.31
C GLY A 46 -8.48 -3.63 -5.64
N ALA A 47 -7.17 -3.76 -5.41
CA ALA A 47 -6.42 -5.00 -5.55
C ALA A 47 -6.49 -5.91 -4.30
N GLY A 48 -7.21 -5.52 -3.26
CA GLY A 48 -7.45 -6.35 -2.08
C GLY A 48 -6.44 -6.19 -0.95
N ALA A 49 -5.71 -5.06 -0.88
CA ALA A 49 -4.85 -4.74 0.28
C ALA A 49 -5.64 -4.79 1.60
N ASP A 50 -5.08 -5.44 2.62
CA ASP A 50 -5.67 -5.50 3.95
C ASP A 50 -5.48 -4.19 4.72
N VAL A 51 -6.57 -3.41 4.79
CA VAL A 51 -6.64 -2.14 5.52
C VAL A 51 -6.45 -2.29 7.04
N LYS A 52 -6.50 -3.52 7.58
CA LYS A 52 -6.32 -3.82 9.00
C LYS A 52 -4.98 -4.47 9.31
N LYS A 53 -4.15 -4.76 8.31
CA LYS A 53 -2.85 -5.40 8.52
C LYS A 53 -1.92 -4.49 9.35
N PRO A 54 -1.50 -4.90 10.55
CA PRO A 54 -0.55 -4.12 11.32
C PRO A 54 0.88 -4.35 10.82
N ASN A 55 1.72 -3.33 10.91
CA ASN A 55 3.17 -3.48 10.83
C ASN A 55 3.76 -4.02 12.16
N ASP A 56 5.08 -4.16 12.24
CA ASP A 56 5.76 -4.74 13.42
C ASP A 56 5.62 -3.87 14.69
N LYS A 57 5.18 -2.61 14.54
CA LYS A 57 4.87 -1.70 15.65
C LYS A 57 3.39 -1.74 16.05
N GLY A 58 2.59 -2.59 15.42
CA GLY A 58 1.14 -2.67 15.64
C GLY A 58 0.34 -1.54 14.98
N LEU A 59 0.96 -0.72 14.13
CA LEU A 59 0.29 0.37 13.43
C LEU A 59 -0.40 -0.19 12.18
N THR A 60 -1.68 0.13 12.01
CA THR A 60 -2.41 -0.14 10.76
C THR A 60 -2.15 1.01 9.76
N PRO A 61 -2.45 0.84 8.46
CA PRO A 61 -2.27 1.90 7.48
C PRO A 61 -2.95 3.23 7.85
N LEU A 62 -4.04 3.19 8.61
CA LEU A 62 -4.77 4.37 9.08
C LEU A 62 -4.03 5.15 10.18
N CYS A 63 -3.21 4.48 10.99
CA CYS A 63 -2.51 5.06 12.14
C CYS A 63 -0.99 5.17 11.92
N ALA A 64 -0.53 4.85 10.71
CA ALA A 64 0.88 4.88 10.33
C ALA A 64 1.24 6.30 9.84
N TYR A 65 1.43 7.21 10.79
CA TYR A 65 1.92 8.58 10.56
C TYR A 65 3.40 8.72 10.94
#